data_AF-A0A9P9QKC6-F1
#
_entry.id   AF-A0A9P9QKC6-F1
#
_cell.length_a   1.000
_cell.length_b   1.000
_cell.length_c   1.000
_cell.angle_alpha   90.00
_cell.angle_beta   90.00
_cell.angle_gamma   90.00
#
_symmetry.space_group_name_H-M   'P 1'
#
loop_
_entity.id
_entity.type
_entity.pdbx_description
1 polymer ?
#
loop_
_entity_poly.entity_id
_entity_poly.type
_entity_poly.pdbx_seq_one_letter_code
_entity_poly.pdbx_strand_id
1 'polypeptide(L)'
;MSRVKGVTLDMHDVKSYKAILVIKEEWLKNLDDELRIGIEKQLEANYDPNKPTAEALLYDIQSNFPDSAPFVLTHGDLNMGNIMVRDGKILAIIDREVSGYYPWWVERCASYIHAISGNADELFRMVWEELDPGLTRQEFGLKTARAPNMAASAYLFAPVEHANHYDVYMRPRWCESKPYGGICPAEHWSARPLEHSVNFNEDESTWETTKMFYRSGVQQEEVTGGEVKSLDEQLKKVQV
;
A
#
# COMPACT_ATOMS: atom_id res chain seq x y z
N MET A 1 -1.49 -51.51 15.31
CA MET A 1 -2.31 -50.47 14.66
C MET A 1 -2.64 -49.40 15.69
N SER A 2 -1.81 -48.36 15.82
CA SER A 2 -2.03 -47.23 16.71
C SER A 2 -2.42 -46.00 15.88
N ARG A 3 -3.60 -45.44 16.17
CA ARG A 3 -4.11 -44.20 15.57
C ARG A 3 -3.24 -43.03 16.03
N VAL A 4 -2.66 -42.29 15.08
CA VAL A 4 -2.07 -40.97 15.32
C VAL A 4 -3.23 -40.00 15.58
N LYS A 5 -3.27 -39.42 16.77
CA LYS A 5 -4.21 -38.33 17.12
C LYS A 5 -3.83 -37.10 16.29
N GLY A 6 -4.80 -36.56 15.55
CA GLY A 6 -4.67 -35.28 14.88
C GLY A 6 -4.34 -34.19 15.91
N VAL A 7 -3.29 -33.42 15.63
CA VAL A 7 -3.00 -32.17 16.32
C VAL A 7 -3.95 -31.14 15.73
N THR A 8 -5.03 -30.85 16.46
CA THR A 8 -5.85 -29.66 16.20
C THR A 8 -5.00 -28.46 16.63
N LEU A 9 -4.56 -27.65 15.67
CA LEU A 9 -3.93 -26.37 15.94
C LEU A 9 -4.99 -25.44 16.54
N ASP A 10 -4.89 -25.25 17.85
CA ASP A 10 -5.72 -24.31 18.61
C ASP A 10 -5.30 -22.88 18.24
N MET A 11 -6.18 -22.13 17.56
CA MET A 11 -5.95 -20.78 17.04
C MET A 11 -5.98 -19.68 18.11
N HIS A 12 -5.88 -20.03 19.40
CA HIS A 12 -6.06 -19.09 20.50
C HIS A 12 -4.84 -18.27 20.92
N ASP A 13 -3.68 -18.43 20.26
CA ASP A 13 -2.44 -17.70 20.62
C ASP A 13 -1.86 -16.82 19.50
N VAL A 14 -2.73 -16.26 18.67
CA VAL A 14 -2.33 -15.29 17.63
C VAL A 14 -2.48 -13.85 18.14
N LYS A 15 -1.67 -13.48 19.15
CA LYS A 15 -1.47 -12.08 19.52
C LYS A 15 -0.50 -11.44 18.52
N SER A 16 -1.02 -10.78 17.47
CA SER A 16 -0.45 -9.55 16.86
C SER A 16 -0.93 -9.21 15.45
N TYR A 17 -1.77 -10.01 14.77
CA TYR A 17 -2.31 -9.53 13.49
C TYR A 17 -3.26 -8.35 13.75
N LYS A 18 -2.90 -7.16 13.25
CA LYS A 18 -3.75 -5.97 13.23
C LYS A 18 -4.97 -6.28 12.36
N ALA A 19 -6.02 -6.80 12.96
CA ALA A 19 -7.28 -7.00 12.27
C ALA A 19 -7.99 -5.65 12.20
N ILE A 20 -7.98 -5.01 11.03
CA ILE A 20 -8.83 -3.85 10.76
C ILE A 20 -10.23 -4.41 10.46
N LEU A 21 -10.95 -4.85 11.48
CA LEU A 21 -12.32 -5.38 11.35
C LEU A 21 -13.36 -4.24 11.31
N VAL A 22 -12.98 -3.11 10.71
CA VAL A 22 -13.85 -1.96 10.55
C VAL A 22 -14.55 -2.11 9.20
N ILE A 23 -15.88 -2.06 9.20
CA ILE A 23 -16.66 -2.09 7.96
C ILE A 23 -16.34 -0.86 7.12
N LYS A 24 -16.40 -0.99 5.78
CA LYS A 24 -16.03 0.05 4.81
C LYS A 24 -16.56 1.44 5.19
N GLU A 25 -17.83 1.51 5.57
CA GLU A 25 -18.53 2.76 5.87
C GLU A 25 -17.98 3.43 7.12
N GLU A 26 -17.66 2.65 8.15
CA GLU A 26 -17.06 3.16 9.38
C GLU A 26 -15.61 3.62 9.14
N TRP A 27 -14.85 2.87 8.34
CA TRP A 27 -13.49 3.23 7.99
C TRP A 27 -13.42 4.54 7.21
N LEU A 28 -14.25 4.70 6.17
CA LEU A 28 -14.31 5.93 5.39
C LEU A 28 -14.78 7.12 6.23
N LYS A 29 -15.82 6.93 7.04
CA LYS A 29 -16.35 7.98 7.91
C LYS A 29 -15.32 8.49 8.91
N ASN A 30 -14.45 7.62 9.41
CA ASN A 30 -13.37 8.00 10.34
C ASN A 30 -12.25 8.78 9.66
N LEU A 31 -12.23 8.86 8.33
CA LEU A 31 -11.25 9.59 7.53
C LEU A 31 -11.88 10.81 6.82
N ASP A 32 -13.15 11.12 7.07
CA ASP A 32 -13.89 12.13 6.29
C ASP A 32 -13.23 13.51 6.32
N ASP A 33 -12.67 13.91 7.46
CA ASP A 33 -12.04 15.22 7.62
C ASP A 33 -10.68 15.27 6.92
N GLU A 34 -9.86 14.24 7.08
CA GLU A 34 -8.58 14.07 6.38
C GLU A 34 -8.80 14.05 4.87
N LEU A 35 -9.76 13.25 4.40
CA LEU A 35 -10.07 13.15 2.97
C LEU A 35 -10.55 14.49 2.41
N ARG A 36 -11.45 15.20 3.10
CA ARG A 36 -11.97 16.49 2.63
C ARG A 36 -10.85 17.52 2.48
N ILE A 37 -10.04 17.70 3.52
CA ILE A 37 -8.95 18.69 3.53
C ILE A 37 -7.85 18.31 2.54
N GLY A 38 -7.51 17.02 2.49
CA GLY A 38 -6.55 16.50 1.53
C GLY A 38 -6.97 16.73 0.07
N ILE A 39 -8.24 16.53 -0.24
CA ILE A 39 -8.80 16.82 -1.57
C ILE A 39 -8.75 18.32 -1.86
N GLU A 40 -9.15 19.19 -0.92
CA GLU A 40 -9.08 20.64 -1.10
C GLU A 40 -7.65 21.08 -1.45
N LYS A 41 -6.66 20.63 -0.68
CA LYS A 41 -5.24 20.92 -0.94
C LYS A 41 -4.75 20.38 -2.28
N GLN A 42 -5.20 19.20 -2.72
CA GLN A 42 -4.88 18.68 -4.06
C GLN A 42 -5.44 19.56 -5.18
N LEU A 43 -6.69 20.00 -5.02
CA LEU A 43 -7.39 20.85 -5.98
C LEU A 43 -6.81 22.27 -6.03
N GLU A 44 -6.29 22.77 -4.92
CA GLU A 44 -5.55 24.04 -4.86
C GLU A 44 -4.19 23.94 -5.54
N ALA A 45 -3.47 22.85 -5.32
CA ALA A 45 -2.15 22.63 -5.91
C ALA A 45 -2.16 22.49 -7.45
N ASN A 46 -3.29 22.08 -8.03
CA ASN A 46 -3.46 21.90 -9.47
C ASN A 46 -4.61 22.78 -9.99
N TYR A 47 -4.28 23.92 -10.61
CA TYR A 47 -5.29 24.79 -11.21
C TYR A 47 -5.91 24.12 -12.44
N ASP A 48 -7.18 23.74 -12.32
CA ASP A 48 -8.04 23.33 -13.42
C ASP A 48 -9.38 24.08 -13.32
N PRO A 49 -9.78 24.88 -14.33
CA PRO A 49 -11.04 25.63 -14.32
C PRO A 49 -12.29 24.73 -14.35
N ASN A 50 -12.15 23.44 -14.72
CA ASN A 50 -13.22 22.46 -14.72
C ASN A 50 -13.11 21.47 -13.55
N LYS A 51 -12.27 21.77 -12.55
CA LYS A 51 -12.06 20.85 -11.44
C LYS A 51 -13.37 20.59 -10.66
N PRO A 52 -13.61 19.35 -10.23
CA PRO A 52 -14.73 19.03 -9.35
C PRO A 52 -14.59 19.74 -8.00
N THR A 53 -15.70 19.86 -7.26
CA THR A 53 -15.64 20.31 -5.87
C THR A 53 -15.07 19.21 -4.96
N ALA A 54 -14.59 19.58 -3.78
CA ALA A 54 -14.06 18.62 -2.82
C ALA A 54 -15.12 17.58 -2.41
N GLU A 55 -16.36 18.02 -2.21
CA GLU A 55 -17.51 17.18 -1.87
C GLU A 55 -17.88 16.22 -3.00
N ALA A 56 -17.77 16.66 -4.26
CA ALA A 56 -18.04 15.80 -5.40
C ALA A 56 -17.00 14.66 -5.50
N LEU A 57 -15.73 14.98 -5.25
CA LEU A 57 -14.66 13.96 -5.19
C LEU A 57 -14.79 13.04 -3.99
N LEU A 58 -15.12 13.58 -2.80
CA LEU A 58 -15.36 12.77 -1.60
C LEU A 58 -16.51 11.78 -1.85
N TYR A 59 -17.61 12.24 -2.46
CA TYR A 59 -18.73 11.40 -2.84
C TYR A 59 -18.34 10.32 -3.86
N ASP A 60 -17.52 10.66 -4.86
CA ASP A 60 -17.00 9.70 -5.86
C ASP A 60 -16.14 8.61 -5.19
N ILE A 61 -15.26 9.00 -4.26
CA ILE A 61 -14.45 8.06 -3.47
C ILE A 61 -15.35 7.13 -2.64
N GLN A 62 -16.28 7.69 -1.87
CA GLN A 62 -17.14 6.91 -0.97
C GLN A 62 -18.06 5.94 -1.76
N SER A 63 -18.61 6.40 -2.88
CA SER A 63 -19.54 5.63 -3.71
C SER A 63 -18.86 4.50 -4.47
N ASN A 64 -17.62 4.71 -4.91
CA ASN A 64 -16.87 3.72 -5.71
C ASN A 64 -15.83 2.93 -4.89
N PHE A 65 -15.78 3.12 -3.57
CA PHE A 65 -14.86 2.35 -2.73
C PHE A 65 -15.23 0.85 -2.77
N PRO A 66 -14.28 -0.06 -2.99
CA PRO A 66 -14.58 -1.49 -3.10
C PRO A 66 -15.00 -2.07 -1.75
N ASP A 67 -15.79 -3.16 -1.79
CA ASP A 67 -16.16 -3.89 -0.58
C ASP A 67 -14.94 -4.46 0.14
N SER A 68 -14.97 -4.41 1.48
CA SER A 68 -13.85 -4.85 2.32
C SER A 68 -13.75 -6.38 2.45
N ALA A 69 -14.78 -7.13 2.08
CA ALA A 69 -14.83 -8.57 2.24
C ALA A 69 -14.51 -9.33 0.93
N PRO A 70 -13.91 -10.53 1.00
CA PRO A 70 -13.39 -11.15 2.21
C PRO A 70 -12.10 -10.48 2.69
N PHE A 71 -11.89 -10.48 4.00
CA PHE A 71 -10.59 -10.20 4.58
C PHE A 71 -9.72 -11.44 4.44
N VAL A 72 -8.54 -11.28 3.86
CA VAL A 72 -7.57 -12.36 3.64
C VAL A 72 -6.26 -11.99 4.32
N LEU A 73 -5.46 -13.00 4.65
CA LEU A 73 -4.09 -12.74 5.11
C LEU A 73 -3.29 -12.23 3.92
N THR A 74 -2.98 -10.94 3.91
CA THR A 74 -2.13 -10.30 2.90
C THR A 74 -0.70 -10.24 3.42
N HIS A 75 0.25 -10.26 2.51
CA HIS A 75 1.65 -10.00 2.82
C HIS A 75 1.88 -8.51 3.05
N GLY A 76 1.24 -7.65 2.25
CA GLY A 76 1.34 -6.19 2.31
C GLY A 76 2.54 -5.61 1.56
N ASP A 77 3.59 -6.39 1.34
CA ASP A 77 4.74 -6.04 0.49
C ASP A 77 5.26 -7.29 -0.25
N LEU A 78 4.38 -8.05 -0.91
CA LEU A 78 4.86 -9.21 -1.67
C LEU A 78 5.48 -8.72 -2.97
N ASN A 79 6.77 -8.98 -3.12
CA ASN A 79 7.52 -8.72 -4.34
C ASN A 79 8.60 -9.80 -4.54
N MET A 80 9.25 -9.83 -5.71
CA MET A 80 10.26 -10.84 -6.03
C MET A 80 11.43 -10.88 -5.02
N GLY A 81 11.78 -9.73 -4.42
CA GLY A 81 12.81 -9.64 -3.39
C GLY A 81 12.43 -10.36 -2.09
N ASN A 82 11.13 -10.53 -1.84
CA ASN A 82 10.57 -11.14 -0.64
C ASN A 82 10.24 -12.63 -0.81
N ILE A 83 10.57 -13.23 -1.97
CA ILE A 83 10.36 -14.66 -2.27
C ILE A 83 11.70 -15.37 -2.42
N MET A 84 11.99 -16.30 -1.51
CA MET A 84 13.19 -17.14 -1.61
C MET A 84 12.90 -18.38 -2.46
N VAL A 85 13.71 -18.61 -3.50
CA VAL A 85 13.58 -19.77 -4.39
C VAL A 85 14.84 -20.65 -4.33
N ARG A 86 14.65 -21.97 -4.30
CA ARG A 86 15.73 -22.97 -4.43
C ARG A 86 15.25 -24.14 -5.27
N ASP A 87 16.05 -24.53 -6.26
CA ASP A 87 15.76 -25.67 -7.16
C ASP A 87 14.37 -25.59 -7.81
N GLY A 88 13.97 -24.40 -8.25
CA GLY A 88 12.66 -24.14 -8.87
C GLY A 88 11.47 -24.18 -7.91
N LYS A 89 11.70 -24.21 -6.59
CA LYS A 89 10.65 -24.23 -5.56
C LYS A 89 10.74 -23.00 -4.67
N ILE A 90 9.59 -22.46 -4.29
CA ILE A 90 9.50 -21.43 -3.25
C ILE A 90 9.87 -22.08 -1.92
N LEU A 91 10.92 -21.56 -1.30
CA LEU A 91 11.43 -22.01 0.00
C LEU A 91 10.80 -21.22 1.15
N ALA A 92 10.66 -19.90 0.99
CA ALA A 92 10.13 -19.01 2.01
C ALA A 92 9.60 -17.70 1.40
N ILE A 93 8.69 -17.07 2.14
CA ILE A 93 8.25 -15.68 1.92
C ILE A 93 8.65 -14.91 3.19
N ILE A 94 9.51 -13.91 3.02
CA ILE A 94 10.14 -13.12 4.09
C ILE A 94 9.57 -11.71 4.13
N ASP A 95 9.96 -10.93 5.14
CA ASP A 95 9.60 -9.51 5.26
C ASP A 95 8.09 -9.25 5.50
N ARG A 96 7.57 -9.83 6.59
CA ARG A 96 6.14 -9.86 6.93
C ARG A 96 5.67 -8.76 7.87
N GLU A 97 6.44 -7.69 8.00
CA GLU A 97 6.19 -6.62 8.96
C GLU A 97 4.92 -5.80 8.66
N VAL A 98 4.48 -5.80 7.40
CA VAL A 98 3.23 -5.18 6.94
C VAL A 98 2.11 -6.19 6.68
N SER A 99 2.32 -7.47 7.04
CA SER A 99 1.30 -8.51 6.84
C SER A 99 0.15 -8.37 7.82
N GLY A 100 -1.06 -8.68 7.36
CA GLY A 100 -2.26 -8.56 8.18
C GLY A 100 -3.50 -9.11 7.50
N TYR A 101 -4.65 -9.02 8.19
CA TYR A 101 -5.94 -9.34 7.58
C TYR A 101 -6.53 -8.08 6.96
N TYR A 102 -6.46 -8.01 5.63
CA TYR A 102 -6.93 -6.86 4.85
C TYR A 102 -7.93 -7.32 3.79
N PRO A 103 -8.73 -6.40 3.22
CA PRO A 103 -9.55 -6.71 2.07
C PRO A 103 -8.75 -7.35 0.93
N TRP A 104 -9.36 -8.29 0.22
CA TRP A 104 -8.72 -9.08 -0.85
C TRP A 104 -7.95 -8.24 -1.88
N TRP A 105 -8.43 -7.03 -2.17
CA TRP A 105 -7.84 -6.15 -3.18
C TRP A 105 -6.55 -5.46 -2.71
N VAL A 106 -6.29 -5.43 -1.39
CA VAL A 106 -5.11 -4.76 -0.82
C VAL A 106 -3.82 -5.40 -1.30
N GLU A 107 -3.73 -6.73 -1.32
CA GLU A 107 -2.52 -7.42 -1.78
C GLU A 107 -2.22 -7.09 -3.25
N ARG A 108 -3.25 -7.03 -4.10
CA ARG A 108 -3.10 -6.67 -5.51
C ARG A 108 -2.66 -5.22 -5.66
N CYS A 109 -3.24 -4.28 -4.91
CA CYS A 109 -2.77 -2.88 -4.89
C CYS A 109 -1.32 -2.77 -4.41
N ALA A 110 -0.99 -3.38 -3.27
CA ALA A 110 0.34 -3.38 -2.67
C ALA A 110 1.41 -3.95 -3.60
N SER A 111 1.08 -5.04 -4.32
CA SER A 111 1.99 -5.66 -5.29
C SER A 111 2.43 -4.69 -6.39
N TYR A 112 1.57 -3.73 -6.78
CA TYR A 112 1.93 -2.71 -7.79
C TYR A 112 2.63 -1.49 -7.19
N ILE A 113 2.33 -1.12 -5.95
CA ILE A 113 2.88 0.08 -5.29
C ILE A 113 4.30 -0.16 -4.79
N HIS A 114 4.55 -1.31 -4.16
CA HIS A 114 5.85 -1.62 -3.54
C HIS A 114 6.85 -2.29 -4.50
N ALA A 115 6.48 -2.33 -5.77
CA ALA A 115 7.29 -2.80 -6.88
C ALA A 115 8.45 -1.87 -7.21
N ILE A 116 9.54 -1.91 -6.44
CA ILE A 116 10.76 -1.21 -6.86
C ILE A 116 11.21 -1.85 -8.19
N SER A 117 11.32 -1.01 -9.23
CA SER A 117 11.82 -1.32 -10.59
C SER A 117 10.91 -2.08 -11.58
N GLY A 118 9.57 -2.03 -11.44
CA GLY A 118 8.66 -2.66 -12.43
C GLY A 118 8.66 -4.20 -12.41
N ASN A 119 9.51 -4.79 -11.58
CA ASN A 119 9.63 -6.24 -11.35
C ASN A 119 8.31 -6.87 -10.88
N ALA A 120 7.42 -6.11 -10.24
CA ALA A 120 6.10 -6.63 -9.91
C ALA A 120 5.25 -6.93 -11.15
N ASP A 121 5.37 -6.16 -12.22
CA ASP A 121 4.57 -6.39 -13.41
C ASP A 121 4.93 -7.70 -14.10
N GLU A 122 6.18 -8.17 -14.00
CA GLU A 122 6.60 -9.44 -14.57
C GLU A 122 5.98 -10.63 -13.83
N LEU A 123 6.11 -10.67 -12.50
CA LEU A 123 5.58 -11.78 -11.70
C LEU A 123 4.06 -11.69 -11.53
N PHE A 124 3.56 -10.55 -11.08
CA PHE A 124 2.18 -10.44 -10.60
C PHE A 124 1.17 -10.29 -11.71
N ARG A 125 1.55 -9.82 -12.91
CA ARG A 125 0.63 -9.87 -14.05
C ARG A 125 0.15 -11.30 -14.29
N MET A 126 1.08 -12.26 -14.36
CA MET A 126 0.74 -13.68 -14.58
C MET A 126 -0.06 -14.24 -13.40
N VAL A 127 0.36 -13.96 -12.17
CA VAL A 127 -0.32 -14.45 -10.96
C VAL A 127 -1.76 -13.95 -10.87
N TRP A 128 -2.01 -12.66 -11.13
CA TRP A 128 -3.35 -12.10 -11.06
C TRP A 128 -4.24 -12.54 -12.22
N GLU A 129 -3.69 -12.74 -13.41
CA GLU A 129 -4.41 -13.33 -14.55
C GLU A 129 -4.81 -14.79 -14.27
N GLU A 130 -4.01 -15.55 -13.53
CA GLU A 130 -4.34 -16.92 -13.11
C GLU A 130 -5.36 -16.96 -11.96
N LEU A 131 -5.20 -16.10 -10.95
CA LEU A 131 -6.07 -16.06 -9.77
C LEU A 131 -7.46 -15.50 -10.06
N ASP A 132 -7.55 -14.49 -10.94
CA ASP A 132 -8.82 -13.86 -11.33
C ASP A 132 -8.85 -13.53 -12.83
N PRO A 133 -9.01 -14.54 -13.70
CA PRO A 133 -9.00 -14.36 -15.16
C PRO A 133 -10.15 -13.48 -15.67
N GLY A 134 -11.20 -13.29 -14.86
CA GLY A 134 -12.34 -12.44 -15.20
C GLY A 134 -12.11 -10.95 -14.93
N LEU A 135 -11.03 -10.58 -14.23
CA LEU A 135 -10.74 -9.20 -13.83
C LEU A 135 -9.39 -8.74 -14.37
N THR A 136 -9.42 -8.16 -15.56
CA THR A 136 -8.24 -7.60 -16.20
C THR A 136 -7.57 -6.52 -15.34
N ARG A 137 -6.27 -6.25 -15.56
CA ARG A 137 -5.55 -5.18 -14.85
C ARG A 137 -6.24 -3.82 -14.99
N GLN A 138 -6.73 -3.51 -16.19
CA GLN A 138 -7.42 -2.24 -16.46
C GLN A 138 -8.74 -2.16 -15.70
N GLU A 139 -9.53 -3.23 -15.70
CA GLU A 139 -10.78 -3.27 -14.95
C GLU A 139 -10.56 -3.21 -13.44
N PHE A 140 -9.55 -3.90 -12.92
CA PHE A 140 -9.16 -3.77 -11.52
C PHE A 140 -8.79 -2.32 -11.18
N GLY A 141 -8.00 -1.68 -12.04
CA GLY A 141 -7.64 -0.27 -11.89
C GLY A 141 -8.86 0.65 -11.80
N LEU A 142 -9.81 0.49 -12.73
CA LEU A 142 -10.98 1.34 -12.84
C LEU A 142 -12.06 1.06 -11.79
N LYS A 143 -12.33 -0.22 -11.50
CA LYS A 143 -13.46 -0.66 -10.67
C LYS A 143 -13.08 -0.87 -9.20
N THR A 144 -11.81 -1.13 -8.90
CA THR A 144 -11.37 -1.53 -7.56
C THR A 144 -10.31 -0.62 -6.99
N ALA A 145 -9.21 -0.36 -7.70
CA ALA A 145 -8.07 0.37 -7.16
C ALA A 145 -8.25 1.90 -7.19
N ARG A 146 -9.08 2.43 -8.11
CA ARG A 146 -9.27 3.89 -8.30
C ARG A 146 -9.65 4.61 -7.01
N ALA A 147 -10.74 4.21 -6.36
CA ALA A 147 -11.23 4.89 -5.15
C ALA A 147 -10.27 4.76 -3.96
N PRO A 148 -9.69 3.58 -3.63
CA PRO A 148 -8.63 3.46 -2.63
C PRO A 148 -7.40 4.32 -2.93
N ASN A 149 -6.95 4.39 -4.18
CA ASN A 149 -5.81 5.22 -4.56
C ASN A 149 -6.13 6.71 -4.43
N MET A 150 -7.34 7.12 -4.81
CA MET A 150 -7.80 8.50 -4.61
C MET A 150 -7.88 8.84 -3.11
N ALA A 151 -8.41 7.94 -2.28
CA ALA A 151 -8.47 8.12 -0.84
C ALA A 151 -7.06 8.20 -0.22
N ALA A 152 -6.16 7.29 -0.58
CA ALA A 152 -4.78 7.29 -0.10
C ALA A 152 -4.03 8.56 -0.52
N SER A 153 -4.20 8.98 -1.78
CA SER A 153 -3.64 10.24 -2.28
C SER A 153 -4.18 11.41 -1.48
N ALA A 154 -5.50 11.51 -1.28
CA ALA A 154 -6.12 12.59 -0.50
C ALA A 154 -5.58 12.63 0.93
N TYR A 155 -5.56 11.48 1.61
CA TYR A 155 -5.03 11.35 2.96
C TYR A 155 -3.58 11.86 3.07
N LEU A 156 -2.73 11.57 2.09
CA LEU A 156 -1.34 12.05 2.08
C LEU A 156 -1.22 13.58 1.92
N PHE A 157 -2.23 14.24 1.37
CA PHE A 157 -2.30 15.71 1.28
C PHE A 157 -2.93 16.35 2.50
N ALA A 158 -3.53 15.57 3.40
CA ALA A 158 -4.06 16.08 4.64
C ALA A 158 -2.90 16.45 5.59
N PRO A 159 -2.97 17.61 6.28
CA PRO A 159 -1.99 18.00 7.29
C PRO A 159 -2.24 17.20 8.57
N VAL A 160 -1.90 15.91 8.52
CA VAL A 160 -2.06 14.98 9.63
C VAL A 160 -0.90 15.16 10.61
N GLU A 161 -1.24 15.45 11.86
CA GLU A 161 -0.30 15.40 12.97
C GLU A 161 -0.58 14.18 13.85
N HIS A 162 0.50 13.55 14.31
CA HIS A 162 0.45 12.52 15.34
C HIS A 162 1.18 13.01 16.58
N ALA A 163 0.54 12.88 17.76
CA ALA A 163 1.20 13.19 19.02
C ALA A 163 2.49 12.34 19.16
N ASN A 164 3.59 12.99 19.56
CA ASN A 164 4.90 12.35 19.72
C ASN A 164 5.53 11.83 18.42
N HIS A 165 5.09 12.25 17.23
CA HIS A 165 5.72 11.85 15.96
C HIS A 165 7.24 12.13 15.94
N TYR A 166 7.66 13.22 16.60
CA TYR A 166 9.07 13.61 16.73
C TYR A 166 9.80 12.95 17.91
N ASP A 167 9.13 12.18 18.75
CA ASP A 167 9.78 11.49 19.85
C ASP A 167 10.65 10.37 19.27
N VAL A 168 11.94 10.40 19.57
CA VAL A 168 12.91 9.44 19.06
C VAL A 168 13.64 8.77 20.21
N TYR A 169 13.65 7.45 20.23
CA TYR A 169 14.55 6.70 21.09
C TYR A 169 15.92 6.62 20.40
N MET A 170 16.92 7.30 20.97
CA MET A 170 18.30 7.17 20.51
C MET A 170 18.89 5.87 21.06
N ARG A 171 19.25 4.95 20.17
CA ARG A 171 19.88 3.69 20.58
C ARG A 171 21.29 3.98 21.12
N PRO A 172 21.63 3.48 22.32
CA PRO A 172 22.97 3.64 22.86
C PRO A 172 24.03 3.02 21.95
N ARG A 173 25.27 3.49 22.06
CA ARG A 173 26.41 2.96 21.30
C ARG A 173 26.55 1.44 21.48
N TRP A 174 26.79 0.72 20.38
CA TRP A 174 26.92 -0.75 20.38
C TRP A 174 28.34 -1.19 20.75
N CYS A 175 29.34 -0.37 20.43
CA CYS A 175 30.75 -0.58 20.76
C CYS A 175 31.52 0.76 20.70
N GLU A 176 32.77 0.78 21.18
CA GLU A 176 33.62 1.99 21.17
C GLU A 176 33.84 2.57 19.77
N SER A 177 33.86 1.74 18.74
CA SER A 177 34.06 2.16 17.34
C SER A 177 32.79 2.62 16.63
N LYS A 178 31.61 2.50 17.25
CA LYS A 178 30.32 2.97 16.71
C LYS A 178 29.59 3.80 17.75
N PRO A 179 29.85 5.13 17.81
CA PRO A 179 29.34 6.00 18.88
C PRO A 179 27.82 6.21 18.85
N TYR A 180 27.12 5.67 17.85
CA TYR A 180 25.70 5.86 17.62
C TYR A 180 25.05 4.58 17.11
N GLY A 181 24.02 4.09 17.81
CA GLY A 181 23.30 2.86 17.49
C GLY A 181 22.10 3.05 16.54
N GLY A 182 21.76 4.29 16.17
CA GLY A 182 20.58 4.63 15.38
C GLY A 182 19.48 5.34 16.18
N ILE A 183 18.46 5.80 15.47
CA ILE A 183 17.21 6.37 16.02
C ILE A 183 16.09 5.35 15.81
N CYS A 184 15.22 5.23 16.80
CA CYS A 184 13.95 4.52 16.68
C CYS A 184 12.80 5.52 16.96
N PRO A 185 12.08 5.99 15.93
CA PRO A 185 10.93 6.88 16.09
C PRO A 185 9.83 6.27 16.98
N ALA A 186 9.10 7.09 17.74
CA ALA A 186 8.00 6.70 18.64
C ALA A 186 6.98 5.77 18.00
N GLU A 187 6.64 6.04 16.74
CA GLU A 187 5.71 5.24 15.94
C GLU A 187 6.15 3.77 15.79
N HIS A 188 7.43 3.44 15.97
CA HIS A 188 7.97 2.09 15.83
C HIS A 188 7.95 1.25 17.14
N TRP A 189 7.71 1.83 18.32
CA TRP A 189 7.80 1.09 19.60
C TRP A 189 6.52 1.10 20.44
N SER A 190 5.37 1.36 19.82
CA SER A 190 4.04 1.27 20.46
C SER A 190 3.90 2.12 21.72
N ALA A 191 4.68 3.20 21.81
CA ALA A 191 4.74 4.06 22.98
C ALA A 191 3.52 4.99 22.99
N ARG A 192 2.46 4.51 23.64
CA ARG A 192 1.17 5.20 23.86
C ARG A 192 0.27 5.29 22.62
N PRO A 193 -1.05 5.46 22.79
CA PRO A 193 -1.93 5.80 21.69
C PRO A 193 -1.42 7.09 21.04
N LEU A 194 -1.12 7.03 19.74
CA LEU A 194 -0.86 8.23 18.96
C LEU A 194 -2.19 8.97 18.87
N GLU A 195 -2.30 10.14 19.49
CA GLU A 195 -3.43 11.04 19.21
C GLU A 195 -3.27 11.52 17.78
N HIS A 196 -4.34 11.36 16.99
CA HIS A 196 -4.40 11.74 15.59
C HIS A 196 -5.24 13.01 15.47
N SER A 197 -4.70 14.04 14.84
CA SER A 197 -5.43 15.28 14.61
C SER A 197 -5.05 15.89 13.27
N VAL A 198 -6.02 16.50 12.60
CA VAL A 198 -5.75 17.32 11.42
C VAL A 198 -5.39 18.73 11.87
N ASN A 199 -4.22 19.23 11.44
CA ASN A 199 -3.82 20.60 11.68
C ASN A 199 -4.43 21.52 10.61
N PHE A 200 -5.59 22.09 10.93
CA PHE A 200 -6.29 23.04 10.06
C PHE A 200 -5.53 24.36 9.81
N ASN A 201 -4.45 24.64 10.55
CA ASN A 201 -3.72 25.91 10.52
C ASN A 201 -2.32 25.78 9.90
N GLU A 202 -1.93 24.62 9.39
CA GLU A 202 -0.58 24.42 8.84
C GLU A 202 -0.40 25.18 7.50
N ASP A 203 0.49 26.17 7.51
CA ASP A 203 0.85 27.02 6.36
C ASP A 203 1.86 26.32 5.43
N GLU A 204 1.88 26.68 4.14
CA GLU A 204 2.44 25.96 2.98
C GLU A 204 3.92 25.51 3.08
N SER A 205 4.68 25.95 4.09
CA SER A 205 6.14 25.85 4.17
C SER A 205 6.71 24.45 4.51
N THR A 206 5.94 23.55 5.12
CA THR A 206 6.39 22.17 5.45
C THR A 206 6.15 21.18 4.29
N TRP A 207 5.40 21.59 3.27
CA TRP A 207 4.83 20.72 2.21
C TRP A 207 5.79 20.37 1.05
N GLU A 208 6.87 21.13 0.87
CA GLU A 208 7.80 20.94 -0.27
C GLU A 208 8.51 19.57 -0.24
N THR A 209 8.74 19.00 0.94
CA THR A 209 9.42 17.70 1.12
C THR A 209 8.57 16.51 0.67
N THR A 210 7.26 16.54 0.91
CA THR A 210 6.33 15.45 0.55
C THR A 210 6.05 15.43 -0.96
N LYS A 211 6.00 16.61 -1.61
CA LYS A 211 5.85 16.75 -3.07
C LYS A 211 6.93 16.02 -3.89
N MET A 212 8.17 15.94 -3.38
CA MET A 212 9.28 15.33 -4.13
C MET A 212 9.11 13.82 -4.32
N PHE A 213 8.60 13.09 -3.33
CA PHE A 213 8.48 11.63 -3.39
C PHE A 213 7.39 11.15 -4.37
N TYR A 214 6.29 11.91 -4.52
CA TYR A 214 5.18 11.51 -5.38
C TYR A 214 5.39 11.87 -6.86
N ARG A 215 6.07 12.98 -7.16
CA ARG A 215 6.42 13.34 -8.55
C ARG A 215 7.30 12.28 -9.23
N SER A 216 8.07 11.51 -8.47
CA SER A 216 8.88 10.39 -8.99
C SER A 216 8.10 9.08 -9.18
N GLY A 217 6.94 8.89 -8.55
CA GLY A 217 6.15 7.65 -8.62
C GLY A 217 5.02 7.67 -9.65
N VAL A 218 4.61 8.85 -10.12
CA VAL A 218 3.58 9.03 -11.16
C VAL A 218 4.25 9.51 -12.45
N GLN A 219 5.16 8.71 -13.01
CA GLN A 219 5.29 8.74 -14.47
C GLN A 219 4.11 7.93 -15.02
N GLN A 220 3.03 8.62 -15.38
CA GLN A 220 2.09 8.06 -16.35
C GLN A 220 2.92 7.76 -17.60
N GLU A 221 3.22 6.48 -17.85
CA GLU A 221 3.61 6.08 -19.18
C GLU A 221 2.43 6.42 -20.10
N GLU A 222 2.61 7.48 -20.89
CA GLU A 222 1.83 7.65 -22.11
C GLU A 222 1.96 6.33 -22.87
N VAL A 223 0.85 5.62 -23.01
CA VAL A 223 0.74 4.44 -23.87
C VAL A 223 0.89 4.93 -25.31
N THR A 224 2.12 5.17 -25.74
CA THR A 224 2.44 5.32 -27.15
C THR A 224 2.25 3.96 -27.79
N GLY A 225 1.27 3.86 -28.69
CA GLY A 225 0.89 2.64 -29.41
C GLY A 225 1.99 2.07 -30.30
N GLY A 226 3.02 1.48 -29.69
CA GLY A 226 4.00 0.67 -30.36
C GLY A 226 3.43 -0.72 -30.64
N GLU A 227 3.50 -1.17 -31.89
CA GLU A 227 3.14 -2.52 -32.31
C GLU A 227 3.79 -3.58 -31.42
N VAL A 228 2.96 -4.37 -30.74
CA VAL A 228 3.38 -5.54 -29.99
C VAL A 228 3.78 -6.62 -31.00
N LYS A 229 5.10 -6.85 -31.16
CA LYS A 229 5.62 -7.95 -31.97
C LYS A 229 5.27 -9.29 -31.35
N SER A 230 4.82 -10.24 -32.17
CA SER A 230 4.33 -11.54 -31.71
C SER A 230 5.43 -12.33 -30.98
N LEU A 231 5.01 -13.19 -30.05
CA LEU A 231 5.88 -14.02 -29.22
C LEU A 231 6.89 -14.85 -30.06
N ASP A 232 6.47 -15.24 -31.27
CA ASP A 232 7.28 -16.01 -32.22
C ASP A 232 8.47 -15.20 -32.79
N GLU A 233 8.37 -13.87 -32.88
CA GLU A 233 9.48 -13.01 -33.30
C GLU A 233 10.51 -12.82 -32.19
N GLN A 234 10.09 -12.86 -30.92
CA GLN A 234 10.98 -12.67 -29.77
C GLN A 234 11.81 -13.92 -29.49
N LEU A 235 11.23 -15.11 -29.67
CA LEU A 235 11.89 -16.40 -29.43
C LEU A 235 13.01 -16.72 -30.44
N LYS A 236 12.99 -16.12 -31.64
CA LYS A 236 14.07 -16.29 -32.65
C LYS A 236 15.39 -15.60 -32.29
N LYS A 237 15.40 -14.69 -31.30
CA LYS A 237 16.62 -13.97 -30.88
C LYS A 237 17.35 -14.62 -29.71
N VAL A 238 16.74 -15.59 -29.03
CA VAL A 238 17.28 -16.22 -27.82
C VAL A 238 18.04 -17.52 -28.13
N GLN A 239 18.07 -17.97 -29.39
CA GLN A 239 18.93 -19.07 -29.82
C GLN A 239 20.23 -18.52 -30.44
N VAL A 240 21.21 -18.23 -29.58
CA VAL A 240 22.64 -18.21 -29.91
C VAL A 240 23.38 -18.95 -28.81
#